data_AF-A0A183BMB2-F1
#
_entry.id   AF-A0A183BMB2-F1
#
_cell.length_a   1.000
_cell.length_b   1.000
_cell.length_c   1.000
_cell.angle_alpha   90.00
_cell.angle_beta   90.00
_cell.angle_gamma   90.00
#
_symmetry.space_group_name_H-M   'P 1'
#
loop_
_entity.id
_entity.type
_entity.pdbx_description
1 polymer ?
#
loop_
_entity_poly.entity_id
_entity_poly.type
_entity_poly.pdbx_seq_one_letter_code
_entity_poly.pdbx_strand_id
1 'polypeptide(L)'
;MISNVEIDIELALQSDDFMLHQEKEKEKFVLEISDCRLIVKTVDLMDGLSLDIARKLDVEPARYGIRKSFMKSLFITGGRYDYSANLFTEEVPRRVIIGLVANQNYIGHKQKNPFYFNHHNVRDIELTASGRTYPQYPYNLDYKNNNYARAYHDAQEHLGMACTTESNGLSYSMFKTAFCLYVFQMTNSQEDSPGFELIKEGCTAVSIRFSEPVPPEGVTLIAYGEADGLILIDQVIEKSPIHFALCLLYLFGTAGAAAVGFYLFLRERRIRRQNGQPVHRQDSV
;
A
#
# COMPACT_ATOMS: atom_id res chain seq x y z
N MET A 1 -11.23 -5.83 -23.53
CA MET A 1 -12.13 -5.16 -22.57
C MET A 1 -13.54 -5.58 -22.92
N ILE A 2 -14.42 -5.77 -21.94
CA ILE A 2 -15.85 -5.95 -22.23
C ILE A 2 -16.34 -4.64 -22.84
N SER A 3 -17.12 -4.72 -23.92
CA SER A 3 -17.65 -3.54 -24.61
C SER A 3 -18.44 -2.66 -23.64
N ASN A 4 -18.27 -1.34 -23.76
CA ASN A 4 -18.96 -0.29 -22.99
C ASN A 4 -18.60 -0.16 -21.50
N VAL A 5 -17.51 -0.77 -20.99
CA VAL A 5 -17.04 -0.48 -19.63
C VAL A 5 -16.18 0.80 -19.63
N GLU A 6 -16.67 1.86 -19.00
CA GLU A 6 -15.90 3.08 -18.75
C GLU A 6 -14.86 2.85 -17.63
N ILE A 7 -13.63 3.33 -17.84
CA ILE A 7 -12.58 3.34 -16.83
C ILE A 7 -12.18 4.77 -16.59
N ASP A 8 -12.45 5.26 -15.39
CA ASP A 8 -11.97 6.56 -14.92
C ASP A 8 -10.64 6.36 -14.18
N ILE A 9 -9.60 7.07 -14.63
CA ILE A 9 -8.28 7.07 -14.00
C ILE A 9 -7.96 8.49 -13.55
N GLU A 10 -7.80 8.66 -12.24
CA GLU A 10 -7.38 9.92 -11.64
C GLU A 10 -5.91 9.82 -11.21
N LEU A 11 -5.09 10.78 -11.65
CA LEU A 11 -3.69 10.90 -11.26
C LEU A 11 -3.54 12.14 -10.39
N ALA A 12 -3.37 11.93 -9.09
CA ALA A 12 -3.11 13.01 -8.14
C ALA A 12 -1.60 13.12 -7.86
N LEU A 13 -1.05 14.33 -8.03
CA LEU A 13 0.34 14.62 -7.69
C LEU A 13 0.45 15.14 -6.27
N GLN A 14 1.41 14.60 -5.52
CA GLN A 14 1.83 15.17 -4.24
C GLN A 14 2.80 16.33 -4.45
N SER A 15 3.01 17.11 -3.39
CA SER A 15 3.91 18.27 -3.42
C SER A 15 5.33 17.87 -3.86
N ASP A 16 6.00 18.77 -4.59
CA ASP A 16 7.39 18.57 -5.03
C ASP A 16 8.33 18.24 -3.85
N ASP A 17 8.05 18.81 -2.68
CA ASP A 17 8.82 18.63 -1.45
C ASP A 17 8.75 17.20 -0.91
N PHE A 18 7.68 16.46 -1.20
CA PHE A 18 7.56 15.04 -0.90
C PHE A 18 8.23 14.17 -1.97
N MET A 19 8.10 14.56 -3.24
CA MET A 19 8.51 13.75 -4.39
C MET A 19 10.02 13.80 -4.67
N LEU A 20 10.72 14.83 -4.18
CA LEU A 20 12.14 15.06 -4.46
C LEU A 20 12.98 15.02 -3.17
N HIS A 21 14.00 14.17 -3.17
CA HIS A 21 15.02 14.17 -2.13
C HIS A 21 16.20 15.06 -2.52
N GLN A 22 16.64 15.93 -1.62
CA GLN A 22 17.69 16.90 -1.83
C GLN A 22 18.65 16.96 -0.65
N GLU A 23 19.93 16.75 -0.92
CA GLU A 23 20.99 16.74 0.10
C GLU A 23 21.39 18.17 0.54
N LYS A 24 21.30 19.17 -0.35
CA LYS A 24 21.71 20.57 -0.07
C LYS A 24 20.59 21.55 -0.38
N GLU A 25 20.15 22.33 0.61
CA GLU A 25 19.01 23.27 0.55
C GLU A 25 19.04 24.37 -0.53
N LYS A 26 20.19 24.58 -1.20
CA LYS A 26 20.43 25.81 -1.98
C LYS A 26 19.70 25.90 -3.33
N GLU A 27 19.05 24.83 -3.81
CA GLU A 27 18.48 24.80 -5.16
C GLU A 27 17.03 24.35 -5.17
N LYS A 28 16.12 25.12 -5.78
CA LYS A 28 14.73 24.68 -5.92
C LYS A 28 14.57 23.85 -7.18
N PHE A 29 14.31 22.56 -6.98
CA PHE A 29 13.93 21.62 -8.02
C PHE A 29 12.41 21.50 -8.09
N VAL A 30 11.88 21.37 -9.31
CA VAL A 30 10.46 21.13 -9.58
C VAL A 30 10.36 19.87 -10.43
N LEU A 31 9.40 19.00 -10.10
CA LEU A 31 9.12 17.81 -10.88
C LEU A 31 8.17 18.18 -12.02
N GLU A 32 8.63 18.07 -13.26
CA GLU A 32 7.79 18.25 -14.44
C GLU A 32 7.51 16.89 -15.09
N ILE A 33 6.24 16.51 -15.15
CA ILE A 33 5.80 15.32 -15.88
C ILE A 33 5.60 15.72 -17.34
N SER A 34 6.46 15.21 -18.20
CA SER A 34 6.49 15.56 -19.62
C SER A 34 5.41 14.85 -20.43
N ASP A 35 5.24 13.54 -20.20
CA ASP A 35 4.32 12.69 -20.95
C ASP A 35 3.88 11.52 -20.06
N CYS A 36 2.59 11.19 -20.12
CA CYS A 36 1.98 10.08 -19.39
C CYS A 36 1.19 9.23 -20.37
N ARG A 37 1.53 7.94 -20.49
CA ARG A 37 0.89 7.02 -21.43
C ARG A 37 0.32 5.81 -20.70
N LEU A 38 -0.96 5.54 -20.93
CA LEU A 38 -1.62 4.32 -20.51
C LEU A 38 -1.60 3.31 -21.66
N ILE A 39 -1.05 2.13 -21.42
CA ILE A 39 -1.05 1.02 -22.39
C ILE A 39 -1.98 -0.06 -21.84
N VAL A 40 -3.04 -0.35 -22.60
CA VAL A 40 -4.05 -1.35 -22.25
C VAL A 40 -3.91 -2.54 -23.21
N LYS A 41 -3.78 -3.75 -22.65
CA LYS A 41 -3.85 -4.97 -23.44
C LYS A 41 -5.30 -5.37 -23.65
N THR A 42 -5.76 -5.34 -24.89
CA THR A 42 -7.05 -5.87 -25.29
C THR A 42 -6.91 -7.29 -25.80
N VAL A 43 -7.97 -8.09 -25.64
CA VAL A 43 -8.07 -9.43 -26.20
C VAL A 43 -9.16 -9.35 -27.26
N ASP A 44 -8.81 -9.67 -28.50
CA ASP A 44 -9.75 -9.75 -29.60
C ASP A 44 -10.45 -11.10 -29.56
N LEU A 45 -11.78 -11.06 -29.57
CA LEU A 45 -12.63 -12.25 -29.50
C LEU A 45 -13.25 -12.52 -30.87
N MET A 46 -13.52 -13.79 -31.19
CA MET A 46 -14.32 -14.14 -32.36
C MET A 46 -15.74 -13.58 -32.23
N ASP A 47 -16.34 -13.09 -33.32
CA ASP A 47 -17.66 -12.43 -33.31
C ASP A 47 -18.75 -13.27 -32.64
N GLY A 48 -18.78 -14.59 -32.91
CA GLY A 48 -19.74 -15.51 -32.31
C GLY A 48 -19.62 -15.58 -30.78
N LEU A 49 -18.39 -15.62 -30.26
CA LEU A 49 -18.12 -15.64 -28.82
C LEU A 49 -18.47 -14.30 -28.16
N SER A 50 -18.17 -13.19 -28.84
CA SER A 50 -18.55 -11.85 -28.38
C SER A 50 -20.07 -11.72 -28.24
N LEU A 51 -20.83 -12.19 -29.24
CA LEU A 51 -22.29 -12.17 -29.21
C LEU A 51 -22.87 -13.11 -28.14
N ASP A 52 -22.26 -14.28 -27.92
CA ASP A 52 -22.64 -15.20 -26.85
C ASP A 52 -22.42 -14.57 -25.46
N ILE A 53 -21.29 -13.88 -25.25
CA ILE A 53 -20.98 -13.19 -24.00
C ILE A 53 -21.97 -12.05 -23.77
N ALA A 54 -22.25 -11.24 -24.80
CA ALA A 54 -23.24 -10.16 -24.70
C ALA A 54 -24.63 -10.70 -24.32
N ARG A 55 -25.11 -11.76 -24.99
CA ARG A 55 -26.39 -12.41 -24.64
C ARG A 55 -26.42 -13.00 -23.23
N LYS A 56 -25.29 -13.46 -22.71
CA LYS A 56 -25.20 -13.96 -21.33
C LYS A 56 -25.25 -12.82 -20.31
N LEU A 57 -24.58 -11.70 -20.61
CA LEU A 57 -24.63 -10.51 -19.77
C LEU A 57 -26.05 -9.93 -19.66
N ASP A 58 -26.90 -10.12 -20.68
CA ASP A 58 -28.33 -9.72 -20.62
C ASP A 58 -29.15 -10.54 -19.61
N VAL A 59 -28.71 -11.75 -19.28
CA VAL A 59 -29.46 -12.69 -18.41
C VAL A 59 -28.88 -12.73 -17.01
N GLU A 60 -27.54 -12.75 -16.89
CA GLU A 60 -26.85 -12.79 -15.62
C GLU A 60 -25.64 -11.84 -15.63
N PRO A 61 -25.49 -10.99 -14.59
CA PRO A 61 -24.33 -10.12 -14.48
C PRO A 61 -23.05 -10.95 -14.27
N ALA A 62 -21.98 -10.54 -14.94
CA ALA A 62 -20.68 -11.17 -14.72
C ALA A 62 -20.12 -10.72 -13.37
N ARG A 63 -19.72 -11.70 -12.55
CA ARG A 63 -19.16 -11.48 -11.21
C ARG A 63 -17.63 -11.63 -11.25
N TYR A 64 -16.92 -10.58 -10.89
CA TYR A 64 -15.45 -10.57 -10.82
C TYR A 64 -14.99 -10.31 -9.39
N GLY A 65 -14.31 -11.28 -8.79
CA GLY A 65 -13.58 -11.06 -7.55
C GLY A 65 -12.33 -10.23 -7.82
N ILE A 66 -12.17 -9.13 -7.12
CA ILE A 66 -11.02 -8.23 -7.20
C ILE A 66 -10.42 -8.01 -5.82
N ARG A 67 -9.14 -7.64 -5.77
CA ARG A 67 -8.50 -7.16 -4.54
C ARG A 67 -8.62 -5.63 -4.49
N LYS A 68 -9.35 -5.11 -3.52
CA LYS A 68 -9.42 -3.68 -3.21
C LYS A 68 -8.35 -3.32 -2.18
N SER A 69 -7.82 -2.11 -2.28
CA SER A 69 -6.85 -1.57 -1.34
C SER A 69 -7.36 -0.27 -0.74
N PHE A 70 -7.15 -0.08 0.56
CA PHE A 70 -7.52 1.11 1.30
C PHE A 70 -6.29 1.66 2.02
N MET A 71 -6.19 2.97 2.14
CA MET A 71 -5.12 3.61 2.89
C MET A 71 -5.71 4.59 3.89
N LYS A 72 -5.22 4.55 5.13
CA LYS A 72 -5.57 5.52 6.17
C LYS A 72 -4.34 5.97 6.91
N SER A 73 -4.17 7.28 7.01
CA SER A 73 -3.13 7.90 7.81
C SER A 73 -3.69 8.47 9.10
N LEU A 74 -3.02 8.25 10.23
CA LEU A 74 -3.40 8.79 11.53
C LEU A 74 -2.19 9.46 12.20
N PHE A 75 -2.40 10.64 12.77
CA PHE A 75 -1.34 11.34 13.50
C PHE A 75 -1.34 10.96 14.99
N ILE A 76 -0.17 10.59 15.49
CA ILE A 76 0.11 10.27 16.89
C ILE A 76 0.90 11.44 17.50
N THR A 77 0.29 12.09 18.48
CA THR A 77 0.91 13.20 19.22
C THR A 77 2.12 12.72 20.04
N GLY A 78 3.17 13.54 20.09
CA GLY A 78 4.35 13.28 20.92
C GLY A 78 4.04 13.16 22.41
N GLY A 79 4.92 12.46 23.13
CA GLY A 79 4.82 12.25 24.58
C GLY A 79 3.90 11.11 25.03
N ARG A 80 3.20 10.44 24.11
CA ARG A 80 2.35 9.29 24.41
C ARG A 80 3.15 8.00 24.52
N TYR A 81 2.70 7.08 25.39
CA TYR A 81 3.20 5.70 25.49
C TYR A 81 2.25 4.68 24.88
N ASP A 82 1.00 5.07 24.65
CA ASP A 82 -0.05 4.24 24.10
C ASP A 82 -0.87 5.03 23.08
N TYR A 83 -1.37 4.32 22.07
CA TYR A 83 -2.21 4.88 21.03
C TYR A 83 -3.22 3.84 20.56
N SER A 84 -4.51 4.20 20.55
CA SER A 84 -5.58 3.37 20.01
C SER A 84 -6.48 4.16 19.10
N ALA A 85 -6.83 3.62 17.93
CA ALA A 85 -7.73 4.26 16.99
C ALA A 85 -8.40 3.27 16.04
N ASN A 86 -9.57 3.63 15.53
CA ASN A 86 -10.25 2.86 14.48
C ASN A 86 -9.56 3.12 13.13
N LEU A 87 -9.14 2.05 12.45
CA LEU A 87 -8.57 2.10 11.11
C LEU A 87 -9.69 2.05 10.06
N PHE A 88 -10.32 0.90 9.89
CA PHE A 88 -11.34 0.68 8.85
C PHE A 88 -12.67 0.37 9.54
N THR A 89 -13.76 1.01 9.10
CA THR A 89 -15.07 0.92 9.78
C THR A 89 -16.14 0.20 8.97
N GLU A 90 -15.95 0.05 7.67
CA GLU A 90 -16.94 -0.54 6.76
C GLU A 90 -16.70 -2.04 6.57
N GLU A 91 -15.48 -2.39 6.20
CA GLU A 91 -15.07 -3.76 5.91
C GLU A 91 -13.84 -4.13 6.74
N VAL A 92 -13.78 -5.38 7.19
CA VAL A 92 -12.59 -5.98 7.80
C VAL A 92 -11.65 -6.43 6.69
N PRO A 93 -10.46 -5.80 6.55
CA PRO A 93 -9.51 -6.21 5.52
C PRO A 93 -9.06 -7.67 5.70
N ARG A 94 -8.67 -8.32 4.61
CA ARG A 94 -7.98 -9.61 4.64
C ARG A 94 -6.56 -9.48 5.21
N ARG A 95 -5.92 -8.33 4.93
CA ARG A 95 -4.56 -8.00 5.35
C ARG A 95 -4.47 -6.53 5.71
N VAL A 96 -3.71 -6.23 6.75
CA VAL A 96 -3.37 -4.85 7.12
C VAL A 96 -1.86 -4.75 7.29
N ILE A 97 -1.27 -3.76 6.63
CA ILE A 97 0.13 -3.37 6.74
C ILE A 97 0.18 -2.03 7.46
N ILE A 98 0.94 -1.95 8.55
CA ILE A 98 1.10 -0.74 9.33
C ILE A 98 2.57 -0.32 9.30
N GLY A 99 2.81 0.91 8.87
CA GLY A 99 4.10 1.57 8.96
C GLY A 99 4.01 2.82 9.82
N LEU A 100 5.05 3.08 10.61
CA LEU A 100 5.19 4.33 11.36
C LEU A 100 6.29 5.19 10.72
N VAL A 101 5.97 6.46 10.51
CA VAL A 101 6.86 7.42 9.85
C VAL A 101 6.89 8.69 10.68
N ALA A 102 8.06 9.32 10.82
CA ALA A 102 8.14 10.63 11.47
C ALA A 102 7.25 11.64 10.73
N ASN A 103 6.48 12.47 11.46
CA ASN A 103 5.48 13.33 10.83
C ASN A 103 6.09 14.29 9.78
N GLN A 104 7.30 14.79 10.02
CA GLN A 104 8.02 15.62 9.06
C GLN A 104 8.36 14.89 7.74
N ASN A 105 8.61 13.57 7.80
CA ASN A 105 8.85 12.76 6.60
C ASN A 105 7.53 12.55 5.84
N TYR A 106 6.42 12.38 6.55
CA TYR A 106 5.10 12.19 5.95
C TYR A 106 4.58 13.44 5.22
N ILE A 107 4.74 14.62 5.82
CA ILE A 107 4.32 15.91 5.20
C ILE A 107 5.15 16.21 3.94
N GLY A 108 6.35 15.65 3.83
CA GLY A 108 7.31 15.93 2.77
C GLY A 108 8.30 16.99 3.24
N HIS A 109 9.54 16.57 3.44
CA HIS A 109 10.65 17.46 3.72
C HIS A 109 11.81 17.06 2.82
N LYS A 110 12.38 18.01 2.08
CA LYS A 110 13.36 17.74 1.01
C LYS A 110 14.57 16.92 1.45
N GLN A 111 15.03 17.13 2.67
CA GLN A 111 16.18 16.41 3.24
C GLN A 111 15.82 15.09 3.92
N LYS A 112 14.53 14.78 4.11
CA LYS A 112 14.09 13.57 4.80
C LYS A 112 13.46 12.60 3.80
N ASN A 113 13.53 11.31 4.12
CA ASN A 113 12.98 10.26 3.27
C ASN A 113 11.57 9.86 3.76
N PRO A 114 10.51 10.04 2.95
CA PRO A 114 9.15 9.62 3.32
C PRO A 114 8.99 8.10 3.43
N PHE A 115 9.86 7.32 2.77
CA PHE A 115 9.85 5.85 2.80
C PHE A 115 10.65 5.25 3.95
N TYR A 116 11.06 6.08 4.92
CA TYR A 116 11.77 5.62 6.11
C TYR A 116 10.77 5.23 7.20
N PHE A 117 10.45 3.94 7.26
CA PHE A 117 9.55 3.37 8.25
C PHE A 117 10.35 2.99 9.50
N ASN A 118 10.25 3.82 10.53
CA ASN A 118 10.97 3.63 11.77
C ASN A 118 10.07 2.90 12.79
N HIS A 119 10.68 2.01 13.58
CA HIS A 119 9.98 1.29 14.63
C HIS A 119 9.52 2.19 15.78
N HIS A 120 10.11 3.39 15.97
CA HIS A 120 9.76 4.35 17.02
C HIS A 120 9.62 3.74 18.42
N ASN A 121 10.43 2.71 18.72
CA ASN A 121 10.42 1.97 19.98
C ASN A 121 9.06 1.34 20.35
N VAL A 122 8.24 0.97 19.38
CA VAL A 122 7.04 0.15 19.59
C VAL A 122 7.40 -1.11 20.37
N ARG A 123 6.68 -1.36 21.45
CA ARG A 123 6.82 -2.56 22.29
C ARG A 123 5.81 -3.63 21.87
N ASP A 124 4.60 -3.19 21.54
CA ASP A 124 3.49 -4.07 21.21
C ASP A 124 2.56 -3.36 20.22
N ILE A 125 2.05 -4.13 19.26
CA ILE A 125 1.10 -3.66 18.26
C ILE A 125 0.09 -4.76 17.96
N GLU A 126 -1.18 -4.43 18.11
CA GLU A 126 -2.28 -5.36 17.94
C GLU A 126 -3.40 -4.72 17.12
N LEU A 127 -4.07 -5.56 16.33
CA LEU A 127 -5.31 -5.22 15.66
C LEU A 127 -6.47 -5.93 16.31
N THR A 128 -7.57 -5.22 16.49
CA THR A 128 -8.84 -5.79 16.94
C THR A 128 -9.87 -5.69 15.83
N ALA A 129 -10.46 -6.83 15.46
CA ALA A 129 -11.55 -6.88 14.50
C ALA A 129 -12.58 -7.93 14.95
N SER A 130 -13.86 -7.55 14.99
CA SER A 130 -14.99 -8.43 15.34
C SER A 130 -14.77 -9.26 16.63
N GLY A 131 -14.19 -8.64 17.66
CA GLY A 131 -13.92 -9.28 18.96
C GLY A 131 -12.69 -10.21 18.99
N ARG A 132 -11.92 -10.30 17.89
CA ARG A 132 -10.65 -11.04 17.83
C ARG A 132 -9.47 -10.08 17.78
N THR A 133 -8.36 -10.50 18.38
CA THR A 133 -7.07 -9.79 18.36
C THR A 133 -6.07 -10.46 17.43
N TYR A 134 -5.28 -9.66 16.72
CA TYR A 134 -4.22 -10.09 15.81
C TYR A 134 -2.91 -9.36 16.13
N PRO A 135 -1.79 -10.06 16.37
CA PRO A 135 -1.72 -11.51 16.63
C PRO A 135 -2.50 -11.88 17.90
N GLN A 136 -2.89 -13.15 18.03
CA GLN A 136 -3.55 -13.65 19.25
C GLN A 136 -2.65 -13.56 20.49
N TYR A 137 -1.35 -13.78 20.28
CA TYR A 137 -0.35 -13.59 21.32
C TYR A 137 0.37 -12.26 21.08
N PRO A 138 0.32 -11.31 22.03
CA PRO A 138 0.86 -9.96 21.85
C PRO A 138 2.36 -10.00 21.62
N TYR A 139 2.88 -8.98 20.93
CA TYR A 139 4.32 -8.88 20.76
C TYR A 139 4.98 -8.39 22.05
N ASN A 140 6.26 -8.74 22.21
CA ASN A 140 7.11 -8.16 23.24
C ASN A 140 8.40 -7.69 22.57
N LEU A 141 8.27 -6.67 21.73
CA LEU A 141 9.33 -6.15 20.90
C LEU A 141 10.31 -5.34 21.75
N ASP A 142 11.59 -5.65 21.57
CA ASP A 142 12.69 -4.88 22.14
C ASP A 142 13.78 -4.72 21.10
N TYR A 143 13.81 -3.54 20.50
CA TYR A 143 14.79 -3.19 19.47
C TYR A 143 16.20 -3.00 20.03
N LYS A 144 16.37 -2.68 21.32
CA LYS A 144 17.71 -2.53 21.93
C LYS A 144 18.38 -3.89 22.07
N ASN A 145 17.63 -4.89 22.52
CA ASN A 145 18.09 -6.26 22.69
C ASN A 145 17.93 -7.15 21.45
N ASN A 146 17.59 -6.56 20.30
CA ASN A 146 17.33 -7.26 19.03
C ASN A 146 16.22 -8.32 19.09
N ASN A 147 15.26 -8.14 20.00
CA ASN A 147 14.09 -9.00 20.12
C ASN A 147 12.94 -8.49 19.23
N TYR A 148 13.08 -8.70 17.92
CA TYR A 148 12.05 -8.37 16.93
C TYR A 148 11.95 -9.43 15.82
N ALA A 149 12.58 -10.59 16.02
CA ALA A 149 12.56 -11.74 15.11
C ALA A 149 11.16 -12.17 14.71
N ARG A 150 10.23 -12.18 15.67
CA ARG A 150 8.85 -12.56 15.41
C ARG A 150 8.14 -11.58 14.48
N ALA A 151 8.21 -10.27 14.75
CA ALA A 151 7.58 -9.27 13.88
C ALA A 151 8.16 -9.31 12.46
N TYR A 152 9.47 -9.56 12.32
CA TYR A 152 10.09 -9.76 11.01
C TYR A 152 9.58 -11.02 10.31
N HIS A 153 9.54 -12.16 11.02
CA HIS A 153 9.04 -13.42 10.47
C HIS A 153 7.58 -13.29 10.02
N ASP A 154 6.72 -12.76 10.90
CA ASP A 154 5.30 -12.55 10.63
C ASP A 154 5.13 -11.62 9.43
N ALA A 155 5.97 -10.57 9.28
CA ALA A 155 5.95 -9.73 8.09
C ALA A 155 6.27 -10.51 6.80
N GLN A 156 7.27 -11.39 6.82
CA GLN A 156 7.63 -12.20 5.66
C GLN A 156 6.59 -13.27 5.34
N GLU A 157 6.03 -13.91 6.36
CA GLU A 157 4.99 -14.93 6.24
C GLU A 157 3.70 -14.36 5.66
N HIS A 158 3.21 -13.28 6.23
CA HIS A 158 1.98 -12.65 5.77
C HIS A 158 2.15 -11.95 4.41
N LEU A 159 3.37 -11.71 3.92
CA LEU A 159 3.62 -11.25 2.55
C LEU A 159 3.80 -12.39 1.54
N GLY A 160 3.66 -13.65 1.98
CA GLY A 160 3.85 -14.84 1.13
C GLY A 160 5.31 -15.12 0.77
N MET A 161 6.27 -14.53 1.49
CA MET A 161 7.70 -14.67 1.25
C MET A 161 8.35 -15.72 2.17
N ALA A 162 7.72 -16.03 3.30
CA ALA A 162 8.23 -17.10 4.15
C ALA A 162 8.15 -18.44 3.42
N CYS A 163 9.21 -19.24 3.56
CA CYS A 163 9.31 -20.58 2.99
C CYS A 163 9.20 -20.65 1.46
N THR A 164 9.38 -19.53 0.74
CA THR A 164 9.49 -19.49 -0.72
C THR A 164 10.91 -19.19 -1.17
N THR A 165 11.21 -19.41 -2.44
CA THR A 165 12.50 -19.02 -3.05
C THR A 165 12.54 -17.54 -3.43
N GLU A 166 11.42 -16.85 -3.28
CA GLU A 166 11.27 -15.43 -3.60
C GLU A 166 11.71 -14.58 -2.41
N SER A 167 12.22 -13.38 -2.69
CA SER A 167 12.60 -12.43 -1.65
C SER A 167 12.12 -11.03 -2.00
N ASN A 168 11.61 -10.34 -0.99
CA ASN A 168 11.27 -8.92 -1.06
C ASN A 168 12.47 -7.98 -0.86
N GLY A 169 13.69 -8.51 -0.71
CA GLY A 169 14.91 -7.71 -0.47
C GLY A 169 14.99 -7.10 0.94
N LEU A 170 14.04 -7.40 1.84
CA LEU A 170 14.00 -6.88 3.20
C LEU A 170 14.74 -7.82 4.16
N SER A 171 15.96 -7.43 4.52
CA SER A 171 16.79 -8.19 5.47
C SER A 171 16.38 -7.94 6.93
N TYR A 172 16.77 -8.85 7.81
CA TYR A 172 16.51 -8.75 9.25
C TYR A 172 17.08 -7.47 9.89
N SER A 173 18.25 -6.99 9.43
CA SER A 173 18.82 -5.72 9.91
C SER A 173 18.07 -4.52 9.36
N MET A 174 17.68 -4.55 8.07
CA MET A 174 16.93 -3.47 7.43
C MET A 174 15.56 -3.23 8.07
N PHE A 175 14.91 -4.29 8.56
CA PHE A 175 13.65 -4.19 9.29
C PHE A 175 13.76 -3.27 10.52
N LYS A 176 14.84 -3.40 11.30
CA LYS A 176 15.09 -2.54 12.46
C LYS A 176 15.49 -1.13 12.05
N THR A 177 16.30 -0.99 11.00
CA THR A 177 16.89 0.31 10.66
C THR A 177 15.89 1.23 9.97
N ALA A 178 15.26 0.80 8.87
CA ALA A 178 14.61 1.72 7.93
C ALA A 178 13.26 1.24 7.39
N PHE A 179 12.93 -0.04 7.53
CA PHE A 179 11.75 -0.65 6.91
C PHE A 179 10.96 -1.49 7.91
N CYS A 180 10.58 -0.88 9.03
CA CYS A 180 9.75 -1.54 10.04
C CYS A 180 8.27 -1.48 9.62
N LEU A 181 7.79 -2.58 9.03
CA LEU A 181 6.39 -2.74 8.63
C LEU A 181 5.77 -3.91 9.40
N TYR A 182 4.65 -3.66 10.06
CA TYR A 182 3.89 -4.70 10.75
C TYR A 182 2.80 -5.20 9.82
N VAL A 183 2.87 -6.46 9.42
CA VAL A 183 1.88 -7.08 8.53
C VAL A 183 1.03 -8.05 9.35
N PHE A 184 -0.28 -7.86 9.26
CA PHE A 184 -1.27 -8.69 9.92
C PHE A 184 -2.15 -9.34 8.85
N GLN A 185 -2.16 -10.67 8.84
CA GLN A 185 -3.15 -11.43 8.09
C GLN A 185 -4.38 -11.66 8.99
N MET A 186 -5.56 -11.34 8.44
CA MET A 186 -6.85 -11.46 9.13
C MET A 186 -7.79 -12.43 8.41
N THR A 187 -7.27 -13.15 7.41
CA THR A 187 -7.99 -14.24 6.75
C THR A 187 -8.22 -15.40 7.70
N ASN A 188 -9.27 -16.19 7.45
CA ASN A 188 -9.57 -17.35 8.29
C ASN A 188 -8.52 -18.45 8.14
N SER A 189 -7.95 -18.60 6.94
CA SER A 189 -6.89 -19.56 6.65
C SER A 189 -5.53 -19.12 7.20
N GLN A 190 -5.36 -17.82 7.50
CA GLN A 190 -4.05 -17.21 7.79
C GLN A 190 -3.00 -17.38 6.67
N GLU A 191 -3.44 -17.77 5.48
CA GLU A 191 -2.58 -17.97 4.30
C GLU A 191 -2.85 -16.88 3.26
N ASP A 192 -1.81 -16.50 2.51
CA ASP A 192 -1.96 -15.69 1.30
C ASP A 192 -2.43 -16.55 0.12
N SER A 193 -3.73 -16.86 0.12
CA SER A 193 -4.35 -17.60 -0.98
C SER A 193 -4.86 -16.65 -2.07
N PRO A 194 -4.77 -17.03 -3.36
CA PRO A 194 -5.45 -16.31 -4.43
C PRO A 194 -6.98 -16.48 -4.39
N GLY A 195 -7.50 -17.30 -3.47
CA GLY A 195 -8.93 -17.51 -3.28
C GLY A 195 -9.66 -16.23 -2.85
N PHE A 196 -10.95 -16.16 -3.19
CA PHE A 196 -11.85 -15.12 -2.74
C PHE A 196 -12.42 -15.48 -1.36
N GLU A 197 -12.12 -14.69 -0.34
CA GLU A 197 -12.74 -14.86 0.98
C GLU A 197 -14.08 -14.12 1.09
N LEU A 198 -14.89 -14.54 2.06
CA LEU A 198 -16.14 -13.86 2.39
C LEU A 198 -15.83 -12.45 2.92
N ILE A 199 -16.45 -11.45 2.29
CA ILE A 199 -16.44 -10.05 2.74
C ILE A 199 -17.10 -9.98 4.11
N LYS A 200 -16.36 -9.46 5.09
CA LYS A 200 -16.82 -9.30 6.48
C LYS A 200 -17.00 -7.82 6.78
N GLU A 201 -18.22 -7.44 7.15
CA GLU A 201 -18.47 -6.10 7.68
C GLU A 201 -17.97 -6.00 9.12
N GLY A 202 -17.33 -4.88 9.45
CA GLY A 202 -16.86 -4.65 10.80
C GLY A 202 -15.84 -3.52 10.94
N CYS A 203 -15.55 -3.20 12.20
CA CYS A 203 -14.54 -2.22 12.54
C CYS A 203 -13.22 -2.92 12.88
N THR A 204 -12.15 -2.49 12.21
CA THR A 204 -10.77 -2.83 12.53
C THR A 204 -10.14 -1.66 13.28
N ALA A 205 -9.70 -1.88 14.52
CA ALA A 205 -9.02 -0.89 15.33
C ALA A 205 -7.58 -1.33 15.64
N VAL A 206 -6.67 -0.37 15.74
CA VAL A 206 -5.28 -0.59 16.12
C VAL A 206 -5.05 -0.13 17.55
N SER A 207 -4.22 -0.87 18.27
CA SER A 207 -3.68 -0.52 19.59
C SER A 207 -2.16 -0.70 19.53
N ILE A 208 -1.42 0.35 19.90
CA ILE A 208 0.04 0.41 19.89
C ILE A 208 0.51 0.83 21.27
N ARG A 209 1.52 0.14 21.79
CA ARG A 209 2.24 0.52 23.00
C ARG A 209 3.70 0.75 22.66
N PHE A 210 4.27 1.82 23.18
CA PHE A 210 5.66 2.20 22.99
C PHE A 210 6.45 1.97 24.28
N SER A 211 7.71 1.56 24.14
CA SER A 211 8.65 1.43 25.25
C SER A 211 9.26 2.77 25.66
N GLU A 212 9.32 3.72 24.74
CA GLU A 212 9.75 5.10 24.94
C GLU A 212 8.64 6.05 24.46
N PRO A 213 8.54 7.27 25.00
CA PRO A 213 7.51 8.20 24.58
C PRO A 213 7.70 8.56 23.10
N VAL A 214 6.59 8.69 22.37
CA VAL A 214 6.61 9.16 20.98
C VAL A 214 7.37 10.49 20.88
N PRO A 215 8.27 10.67 19.89
CA PRO A 215 9.04 11.89 19.72
C PRO A 215 8.16 13.15 19.73
N PRO A 216 8.65 14.30 20.22
CA PRO A 216 7.85 15.52 20.38
C PRO A 216 7.28 16.05 19.06
N GLU A 217 7.97 15.77 17.96
CA GLU A 217 7.56 16.10 16.58
C GLU A 217 6.39 15.25 16.04
N GLY A 218 5.98 14.21 16.78
CA GLY A 218 4.88 13.33 16.44
C GLY A 218 5.22 12.31 15.35
N VAL A 219 4.39 11.27 15.28
CA VAL A 219 4.57 10.15 14.35
C VAL A 219 3.26 9.96 13.57
N THR A 220 3.37 9.76 12.27
CA THR A 220 2.23 9.41 11.43
C THR A 220 2.21 7.91 11.22
N LEU A 221 1.10 7.30 11.59
CA LEU A 221 0.77 5.92 11.29
C LEU A 221 0.13 5.86 9.91
N ILE A 222 0.67 5.01 9.04
CA ILE A 222 0.11 4.69 7.74
C ILE A 222 -0.38 3.25 7.79
N ALA A 223 -1.68 3.06 7.66
CA ALA A 223 -2.32 1.77 7.55
C ALA A 223 -2.74 1.54 6.10
N TYR A 224 -2.26 0.47 5.51
CA TYR A 224 -2.69 -0.03 4.21
C TYR A 224 -3.48 -1.32 4.45
N GLY A 225 -4.74 -1.34 4.03
CA GLY A 225 -5.62 -2.49 4.14
C GLY A 225 -5.89 -3.07 2.76
N GLU A 226 -5.90 -4.40 2.65
CA GLU A 226 -6.40 -5.08 1.46
C GLU A 226 -7.66 -5.86 1.80
N ALA A 227 -8.69 -5.74 0.99
CA ALA A 227 -9.94 -6.47 1.18
C ALA A 227 -10.44 -7.05 -0.16
N ASP A 228 -11.28 -8.07 -0.07
CA ASP A 228 -11.86 -8.73 -1.23
C ASP A 228 -13.08 -7.95 -1.69
N GLY A 229 -13.16 -7.68 -2.98
CA GLY A 229 -14.25 -6.92 -3.57
C GLY A 229 -14.91 -7.74 -4.67
N LEU A 230 -16.22 -7.59 -4.80
CA LEU A 230 -16.94 -8.13 -5.96
C LEU A 230 -17.32 -6.96 -6.88
N ILE A 231 -16.94 -7.05 -8.15
CA ILE A 231 -17.46 -6.19 -9.21
C ILE A 231 -18.52 -6.99 -9.96
N LEU A 232 -19.68 -6.38 -10.14
CA LEU A 232 -20.75 -6.88 -10.98
C LEU A 232 -20.76 -6.05 -12.26
N ILE A 233 -20.69 -6.72 -13.42
CA ILE A 233 -20.80 -6.08 -14.73
C ILE A 233 -22.12 -6.52 -15.35
N ASP A 234 -23.01 -5.54 -15.55
CA ASP A 234 -24.30 -5.66 -16.22
C ASP A 234 -24.37 -4.68 -17.40
N GLN A 235 -25.38 -4.76 -18.27
CA GLN A 235 -25.62 -3.79 -19.34
C GLN A 235 -25.88 -2.37 -18.82
N VAL A 236 -26.46 -2.24 -17.62
CA VAL A 236 -26.69 -0.96 -16.95
C VAL A 236 -25.62 -0.78 -15.88
N ILE A 237 -24.61 0.02 -16.20
CA ILE A 237 -23.43 0.19 -15.36
C ILE A 237 -23.82 0.95 -14.08
N GLU A 238 -23.85 0.27 -12.94
CA GLU A 238 -23.69 0.95 -11.66
C GLU A 238 -22.23 1.38 -11.52
N LYS A 239 -22.03 2.70 -11.42
CA LYS A 239 -20.70 3.31 -11.26
C LYS A 239 -20.13 2.93 -9.89
N SER A 240 -19.25 1.93 -9.83
CA SER A 240 -18.40 1.73 -8.66
C SER A 240 -17.10 2.54 -8.85
N PRO A 241 -16.85 3.61 -8.07
CA PRO A 241 -15.58 4.32 -8.15
C PRO A 241 -14.46 3.41 -7.63
N ILE A 242 -13.55 3.03 -8.52
CA ILE A 242 -12.35 2.28 -8.16
C ILE A 242 -11.24 3.30 -7.91
N HIS A 243 -11.08 3.73 -6.67
CA HIS A 243 -9.96 4.58 -6.28
C HIS A 243 -8.67 3.74 -6.20
N PHE A 244 -7.87 3.76 -7.26
CA PHE A 244 -6.48 3.34 -7.21
C PHE A 244 -5.61 4.50 -6.71
N ALA A 245 -5.38 4.57 -5.39
CA ALA A 245 -4.35 5.44 -4.85
C ALA A 245 -2.98 4.82 -5.16
N LEU A 246 -2.41 5.14 -6.32
CA LEU A 246 -1.07 4.72 -6.70
C LEU A 246 -0.03 5.56 -5.93
N CYS A 247 0.15 5.26 -4.65
CA CYS A 247 1.37 5.69 -3.96
C CYS A 247 2.50 4.82 -4.51
N LEU A 248 3.52 5.44 -5.10
CA LEU A 248 4.71 4.79 -5.66
C LEU A 248 5.52 4.11 -4.55
N LEU A 249 5.04 2.97 -4.04
CA LEU A 249 5.82 1.94 -3.38
C LEU A 249 6.21 0.93 -4.47
N TYR A 250 7.35 1.18 -5.11
CA TYR A 250 8.07 0.10 -5.80
C TYR A 250 8.63 -0.82 -4.72
N LEU A 251 7.86 -1.83 -4.33
CA LEU A 251 8.29 -3.07 -3.71
C LEU A 251 7.11 -4.03 -3.83
N PHE A 252 7.39 -5.31 -4.06
CA PHE A 252 6.43 -6.43 -4.22
C PHE A 252 5.88 -6.63 -5.63
N GLY A 253 6.63 -7.43 -6.40
CA GLY A 253 6.08 -8.17 -7.53
C GLY A 253 5.44 -9.45 -7.02
N THR A 254 4.18 -9.69 -7.39
CA THR A 254 3.59 -11.03 -7.36
C THR A 254 3.19 -11.41 -8.78
N ALA A 255 3.82 -12.47 -9.26
CA ALA A 255 3.43 -13.17 -10.47
C ALA A 255 2.25 -14.10 -10.14
N GLY A 256 1.24 -14.13 -11.00
CA GLY A 256 0.26 -15.23 -11.02
C GLY A 256 -1.17 -14.84 -10.66
N ALA A 257 -1.84 -14.10 -11.55
CA ALA A 257 -3.24 -14.31 -11.89
C ALA A 257 -3.53 -13.50 -13.16
N ALA A 258 -4.36 -14.02 -14.06
CA ALA A 258 -4.77 -13.34 -15.29
C ALA A 258 -5.61 -12.10 -14.97
N ALA A 259 -4.94 -10.99 -14.66
CA ALA A 259 -5.52 -9.67 -14.58
C ALA A 259 -5.23 -8.93 -15.89
N VAL A 260 -6.16 -8.07 -16.31
CA VAL A 260 -5.91 -7.07 -17.35
C VAL A 260 -4.72 -6.23 -16.89
N GLY A 261 -3.54 -6.52 -17.43
CA GLY A 261 -2.30 -5.85 -17.05
C GLY A 261 -2.28 -4.44 -17.60
N PHE A 262 -2.66 -3.46 -16.78
CA PHE A 262 -2.42 -2.06 -17.05
C PHE A 262 -0.96 -1.75 -16.72
N TYR A 263 -0.17 -1.43 -17.74
CA TYR A 263 1.20 -0.93 -17.55
C TYR A 263 1.17 0.58 -17.72
N LEU A 264 1.28 1.31 -16.61
CA LEU A 264 1.52 2.75 -16.61
C LEU A 264 3.02 2.98 -16.75
N PHE A 265 3.45 3.52 -17.89
CA PHE A 265 4.87 3.77 -18.16
C PHE A 265 5.15 5.27 -18.11
N LEU A 266 5.91 5.71 -17.11
CA LEU A 266 6.44 7.08 -17.03
C LEU A 266 7.79 7.13 -17.75
N ARG A 267 7.80 7.68 -18.97
CA ARG A 267 8.95 7.56 -19.88
C ARG A 267 10.10 8.51 -19.56
N GLU A 268 9.86 9.68 -18.97
CA GLU A 268 10.92 10.62 -18.58
C GLU A 268 10.47 11.52 -17.41
N ARG A 269 11.16 11.43 -16.27
CA ARG A 269 11.09 12.45 -15.21
C ARG A 269 12.23 13.44 -15.45
N ARG A 270 11.91 14.69 -15.80
CA ARG A 270 12.92 15.75 -15.90
C ARG A 270 12.87 16.59 -14.64
N ILE A 271 14.02 16.65 -13.95
CA ILE A 271 14.22 17.57 -12.83
C ILE A 271 14.77 18.86 -13.43
N ARG A 272 14.00 19.95 -13.33
CA ARG A 272 14.43 21.29 -13.78
C ARG A 272 14.71 22.17 -12.57
N ARG A 273 15.78 22.97 -12.66
CA ARG A 273 15.97 24.11 -11.76
C ARG A 273 14.97 25.20 -12.15
N GLN A 274 14.45 25.92 -11.16
CA GLN A 274 13.49 27.03 -11.40
C GLN A 274 13.99 28.08 -12.42
N ASN A 275 15.30 28.18 -12.65
CA ASN A 275 15.92 29.11 -13.61
C ASN A 275 15.98 28.57 -15.07
N GLY A 276 15.22 27.53 -15.42
CA GLY A 276 15.07 27.06 -16.80
C GLY A 276 16.26 26.28 -17.37
N GLN A 277 17.33 26.05 -16.60
CA GLN A 277 18.45 25.23 -17.03
C GLN A 277 18.20 23.74 -16.73
N PRO A 278 18.35 22.84 -17.71
CA PRO A 278 18.29 21.40 -17.49
C PRO A 278 19.49 20.94 -16.65
N VAL A 279 19.24 20.03 -15.70
CA VAL A 279 20.31 19.40 -14.90
C VAL A 279 20.89 18.25 -15.73
N HIS A 280 22.15 18.37 -16.17
CA HIS A 280 22.87 17.24 -16.77
C HIS A 280 23.23 16.22 -15.67
N ARG A 281 22.92 14.94 -15.90
CA ARG A 281 23.44 13.82 -15.10
C ARG A 281 24.97 13.91 -15.07
N GLN A 282 25.54 14.18 -13.91
CA GLN A 282 26.93 13.83 -13.63
C GLN A 282 26.89 12.42 -13.05
N ASP A 283 27.10 11.43 -13.91
CA ASP A 283 27.43 10.08 -13.46
C ASP A 283 28.77 10.16 -12.73
N SER A 284 28.79 9.84 -11.44
CA SER A 284 30.02 9.65 -10.67
C SER A 284 30.04 8.24 -10.11
N VAL A 285 31.16 7.58 -10.42
CA VAL A 285 31.65 6.21 -10.19
C VAL A 285 31.08 5.48 -8.97
#